data_AF-A0A9D4DAY7-F1
#
_entry.id   AF-A0A9D4DAY7-F1
#
_cell.length_a   1.000
_cell.length_b   1.000
_cell.length_c   1.000
_cell.angle_alpha   90.00
_cell.angle_beta   90.00
_cell.angle_gamma   90.00
#
_symmetry.space_group_name_H-M   'P 1'
#
loop_
_entity.id
_entity.type
_entity.pdbx_description
1 polymer ?
#
loop_
_entity_poly.entity_id
_entity_poly.type
_entity_poly.pdbx_seq_one_letter_code
_entity_poly.pdbx_strand_id
1 'polypeptide(L)' 'MKGGSSHIKELLNNEWANQLYNEVNEEYFFHGTKTDRVGQVYAQGLDPRLAANGTQGPAVYMAESSTKADQYTGTY' A
#
# COMPACT_ATOMS: atom_id res chain seq x y z
N MET A 1 -13.87 24.89 16.33
CA MET A 1 -13.03 24.19 15.33
C MET A 1 -11.93 23.47 16.08
N LYS A 2 -12.04 22.15 16.28
CA LYS A 2 -10.98 21.33 16.90
C LYS A 2 -9.99 20.91 15.81
N GLY A 3 -8.70 21.09 16.08
CA GLY A 3 -7.59 21.03 15.12
C GLY A 3 -7.42 19.67 14.41
N GLY A 4 -7.16 19.73 13.11
CA GLY A 4 -7.02 18.56 12.23
C GLY A 4 -5.84 17.62 12.53
N SER A 5 -4.90 17.99 13.40
CA SER A 5 -3.72 17.16 13.71
C SER A 5 -4.01 16.04 14.73
N SER A 6 -4.85 16.29 15.75
CA SER A 6 -5.13 15.28 16.78
C SER A 6 -6.08 14.20 16.27
N HIS A 7 -7.07 14.60 15.46
CA HIS A 7 -8.06 13.69 14.90
C HIS A 7 -7.47 12.72 13.86
N ILE A 8 -6.55 13.19 13.01
CA ILE A 8 -5.84 12.31 12.05
C ILE A 8 -4.98 11.28 12.79
N LYS A 9 -4.28 11.67 13.85
CA LYS A 9 -3.49 10.73 14.67
C LYS A 9 -4.37 9.68 15.35
N GLU A 10 -5.55 10.08 15.80
CA GLU A 10 -6.53 9.19 16.43
C GLU A 10 -7.12 8.19 15.42
N LEU A 11 -7.44 8.64 14.20
CA LEU A 11 -7.90 7.77 13.12
C LEU A 11 -6.82 6.78 12.65
N LEU A 12 -5.59 7.27 12.45
CA LEU A 12 -4.45 6.41 12.10
C LEU A 12 -4.19 5.35 13.17
N ASN A 13 -4.26 5.70 14.46
CA ASN A 13 -4.10 4.71 15.53
C ASN A 13 -5.26 3.70 15.58
N ASN A 14 -6.51 4.15 15.45
CA ASN A 14 -7.65 3.28 15.72
C ASN A 14 -8.04 2.39 14.53
N GLU A 15 -7.94 2.86 13.29
CA GLU A 15 -8.22 2.01 12.13
C GLU A 15 -7.07 1.06 11.81
N TRP A 16 -5.83 1.58 11.83
CA TRP A 16 -4.68 0.74 11.48
C TRP A 16 -4.35 -0.27 12.57
N ALA A 17 -4.58 0.03 13.87
CA ALA A 17 -4.39 -1.00 14.90
C ALA A 17 -5.38 -2.17 14.80
N ASN A 18 -6.51 -1.98 14.11
CA ASN A 18 -7.47 -3.07 13.85
C ASN A 18 -7.19 -3.80 12.53
N GLN A 19 -6.51 -3.15 11.58
CA GLN A 19 -6.18 -3.74 10.27
C GLN A 19 -4.78 -4.33 10.22
N LEU A 20 -3.87 -3.84 11.07
CA LEU A 20 -2.47 -4.20 11.14
C LEU A 20 -2.12 -4.67 12.54
N TYR A 21 -1.46 -5.82 12.64
CA TYR A 21 -1.01 -6.36 13.92
C TYR A 21 0.30 -5.69 14.33
N ASN A 22 0.22 -4.59 15.07
CA ASN A 22 1.40 -3.81 15.50
C ASN A 22 2.44 -4.58 16.34
N GLU A 23 2.09 -5.76 16.87
CA GLU A 23 3.01 -6.65 17.57
C GLU A 23 3.82 -7.56 16.63
N VAL A 24 3.46 -7.61 15.35
CA VAL A 24 4.07 -8.47 14.33
C VAL A 24 4.89 -7.60 13.37
N ASN A 25 6.16 -7.97 13.18
CA ASN A 25 7.09 -7.25 12.29
C ASN A 25 6.86 -7.54 10.79
N GLU A 26 5.98 -8.50 10.48
CA GLU A 26 5.72 -8.98 9.12
C GLU A 26 4.23 -9.18 8.91
N GLU A 27 3.70 -8.58 7.86
CA GLU A 27 2.29 -8.65 7.52
C GLU A 27 2.11 -8.78 6.01
N TYR A 28 1.07 -9.51 5.63
CA TYR A 28 0.73 -9.71 4.22
C TYR A 28 -0.07 -8.52 3.71
N PHE A 29 0.42 -7.92 2.63
CA PHE A 29 -0.30 -6.88 1.90
C PHE A 29 -0.48 -7.27 0.43
N PHE A 30 -1.48 -6.67 -0.20
CA PHE A 30 -1.71 -6.78 -1.63
C PHE A 30 -0.90 -5.73 -2.40
N HIS A 31 -0.39 -6.10 -3.57
CA HIS A 31 0.23 -5.18 -4.52
C HIS A 31 -0.46 -5.30 -5.87
N GLY A 32 -1.19 -4.26 -6.28
CA GLY A 32 -1.77 -4.19 -7.61
C GLY A 32 -0.70 -3.81 -8.65
N THR A 33 -0.62 -4.57 -9.73
CA THR A 33 0.30 -4.30 -10.83
C THR A 33 -0.34 -4.64 -12.18
N LYS A 34 0.16 -4.00 -13.24
CA LYS A 34 -0.29 -4.28 -14.61
C LYS A 34 0.17 -5.67 -15.06
N THR A 35 -0.64 -6.33 -15.89
CA THR A 35 -0.35 -7.67 -16.42
C THR A 35 1.03 -7.78 -17.08
N ASP A 36 1.47 -6.74 -17.79
CA ASP A 36 2.78 -6.69 -18.46
C ASP A 36 3.98 -6.61 -17.49
N ARG A 37 3.75 -6.29 -16.21
CA ARG A 37 4.78 -6.22 -15.16
C ARG A 37 4.89 -7.49 -14.32
N VAL A 38 3.91 -8.40 -14.39
CA VAL A 38 3.89 -9.64 -13.60
C VAL A 38 5.16 -10.47 -13.83
N GLY A 39 5.60 -10.62 -15.08
CA GLY A 39 6.81 -11.37 -15.40
C GLY A 39 8.07 -10.77 -14.79
N GLN A 40 8.17 -9.44 -14.74
CA GLN A 40 9.29 -8.75 -14.11
C GLN A 40 9.26 -8.93 -12.58
N VAL A 41 8.10 -8.74 -11.96
CA VAL A 41 7.91 -8.93 -10.51
C VAL A 41 8.25 -10.36 -10.10
N TYR A 42 7.83 -11.35 -10.87
CA TYR A 42 8.16 -12.76 -10.61
C TYR A 42 9.67 -13.03 -10.70
N ALA A 43 10.36 -12.43 -11.66
CA ALA A 43 11.78 -12.70 -11.91
C ALA A 43 12.73 -12.04 -10.90
N GLN A 44 12.40 -10.85 -10.38
CA GLN A 44 13.34 -10.05 -9.56
C GLN A 44 12.74 -9.50 -8.26
N GLY A 45 11.46 -9.78 -7.98
CA GLY A 45 10.72 -9.19 -6.88
C GLY A 45 10.25 -7.75 -7.17
N LEU A 46 9.76 -7.10 -6.11
CA LEU A 46 9.33 -5.71 -6.14
C LEU A 46 10.55 -4.78 -6.06
N ASP A 47 10.73 -3.92 -7.06
CA ASP A 47 11.84 -2.97 -7.13
C ASP A 47 11.32 -1.52 -7.09
N PRO A 48 11.62 -0.73 -6.05
CA PRO A 48 11.16 0.65 -5.93
C PRO A 48 11.69 1.56 -7.05
N ARG A 49 12.76 1.18 -7.75
CA ARG A 49 13.31 1.93 -8.91
C ARG A 49 12.44 1.78 -10.16
N LEU A 50 11.61 0.73 -10.20
CA LEU A 50 10.70 0.43 -11.31
C LEU A 50 9.25 0.80 -10.98
N ALA A 51 8.96 1.11 -9.72
CA ALA A 51 7.65 1.56 -9.28
C ALA A 51 7.32 2.95 -9.82
N ALA A 52 6.03 3.20 -10.06
CA ALA A 52 5.56 4.53 -10.41
C ALA A 52 5.67 5.49 -9.21
N ASN A 53 5.91 6.77 -9.47
CA ASN A 53 5.92 7.78 -8.41
C ASN A 53 4.50 7.94 -7.84
N GLY A 54 4.34 7.56 -6.57
CA GLY A 54 3.11 7.77 -5.82
C GLY A 54 3.08 9.14 -5.14
N THR A 55 1.96 9.44 -4.50
CA THR A 55 1.72 10.71 -3.80
C THR A 55 2.61 10.96 -2.57
N GLN A 56 3.34 9.94 -2.11
CA GLN A 56 4.24 9.98 -0.94
C GLN A 56 5.70 9.75 -1.32
N GLY A 57 6.03 9.80 -2.63
CA GLY A 57 7.37 9.66 -3.15
C GLY A 57 7.63 8.32 -3.86
N PRO A 58 8.88 8.09 -4.28
CA PRO A 58 9.28 6.88 -4.99
C PRO A 58 9.39 5.70 -4.01
N ALA A 59 8.46 4.75 -4.12
CA ALA A 59 8.42 3.54 -3.30
C ALA A 59 7.58 2.44 -3.96
N VAL A 60 7.66 1.22 -3.41
CA VAL A 60 6.68 0.18 -3.67
C VAL A 60 5.49 0.41 -2.75
N TYR A 61 4.29 0.55 -3.33
CA TYR A 61 3.06 0.77 -2.60
C TYR A 61 2.28 -0.52 -2.44
N MET A 62 1.76 -0.74 -1.23
CA MET A 62 1.00 -1.92 -0.86
C MET A 62 -0.37 -1.50 -0.30
N ALA A 63 -1.32 -2.42 -0.28
CA ALA A 63 -2.67 -2.18 0.26
C ALA A 63 -3.10 -3.30 1.20
N GLU A 64 -3.75 -2.90 2.28
CA GLU A 64 -4.36 -3.75 3.31
C GLU A 64 -5.56 -4.54 2.79
N SER A 65 -6.21 -4.05 1.72
CA SER A 65 -7.37 -4.68 1.11
C SER A 65 -7.14 -4.95 -0.38
N SER A 66 -7.69 -6.07 -0.85
CA SER A 66 -7.62 -6.47 -2.26
C SER A 66 -8.37 -5.49 -3.16
N THR A 67 -9.48 -4.92 -2.71
CA THR A 67 -10.28 -3.94 -3.48
C THR A 67 -9.53 -2.63 -3.72
N LYS A 68 -8.69 -2.21 -2.78
CA LYS A 68 -7.81 -1.04 -2.97
C LYS A 68 -6.64 -1.37 -3.89
N ALA A 69 -6.03 -2.54 -3.74
CA ALA A 69 -4.98 -2.99 -4.67
C ALA A 69 -5.50 -3.12 -6.11
N ASP A 70 -6.74 -3.56 -6.29
CA ASP A 70 -7.37 -3.73 -7.60
C ASP A 70 -7.39 -2.43 -8.43
N GLN A 71 -7.48 -1.27 -7.78
CA GLN A 71 -7.42 0.05 -8.44
C GLN A 71 -6.10 0.31 -9.18
N TYR A 72 -5.06 -0.49 -8.91
CA TYR A 72 -3.72 -0.36 -9.49
C TYR A 72 -3.37 -1.46 -10.51
N THR A 73 -4.28 -2.39 -10.81
CA THR A 73 -4.04 -3.48 -11.78
C THR A 73 -4.16 -3.02 -13.24
N GLY A 74 -4.66 -1.80 -13.45
CA GLY A 74 -4.94 -1.23 -14.77
C GLY A 74 -6.30 -1.68 -15.27
N THR A 75 -7.28 -0.77 -15.23
CA THR A 75 -8.57 -0.96 -15.91
C THR A 75 -8.39 -0.91 -17.44
N TYR A 76 -9.16 -1.77 -18.14
CA TYR A 76 -9.22 -1.93 -19.60
C TYR A 76 -9.42 -0.64 -20.39
#